data_AF-A0A7R9R4E6-F1
#
_entry.id   AF-A0A7R9R4E6-F1
#
_cell.length_a   1.000
_cell.length_b   1.000
_cell.length_c   1.000
_cell.angle_alpha   90.00
_cell.angle_beta   90.00
_cell.angle_gamma   90.00
#
_symmetry.space_group_name_H-M   'P 1'
#
loop_
_entity.id
_entity.type
_entity.pdbx_description
1 polymer ?
#
loop_
_entity_poly.entity_id
_entity_poly.type
_entity_poly.pdbx_seq_one_letter_code
_entity_poly.pdbx_strand_id
1 'polypeptide(L)'
;MASKRAAIVFDSAGTLLFMQRIAKDISRNEILFDFTTTAVAGRKSQCVITIIHFEPLERIKECPPATRIYNFLTEHDVDIDIACSSIPVTKDRVIEVIKNDTRATVRDLQEVLDEVLLRCDDNYYIGIGMMVDTETMTIPYTLSSCGKLFPSARKVVKTLGRLGVNVFIASGDRQLDIEKLADRIGIPRRRAFGLSTPARKKEIIEHLKREYSPVIMVGDGLNDILAFQAADIAILTLEQESERPQRLIDAADLVVEEIGEIIPIMEDILKR
;
A
#
# COMPACT_ATOMS: atom_id res chain seq x y z
N MET A 1 -21.55 24.23 -24.72
CA MET A 1 -20.65 23.13 -24.29
C MET A 1 -21.29 22.49 -23.08
N ALA A 2 -21.45 21.16 -23.03
CA ALA A 2 -21.98 20.51 -21.83
C ALA A 2 -21.03 20.74 -20.66
N SER A 3 -21.56 21.08 -19.48
CA SER A 3 -20.74 21.19 -18.27
C SER A 3 -20.03 19.86 -18.02
N LYS A 4 -18.71 19.90 -17.88
CA LYS A 4 -17.92 18.70 -17.58
C LYS A 4 -18.33 18.17 -16.21
N ARG A 5 -18.40 16.85 -16.06
CA ARG A 5 -18.68 16.23 -14.76
C ARG A 5 -17.43 16.22 -13.89
N ALA A 6 -17.59 16.26 -12.58
CA ALA A 6 -16.48 16.09 -11.65
C ALA A 6 -15.91 14.65 -11.72
N ALA A 7 -14.61 14.54 -11.45
CA ALA A 7 -13.93 13.27 -11.23
C ALA A 7 -13.12 13.34 -9.94
N ILE A 8 -12.98 12.20 -9.26
CA ILE A 8 -12.18 12.06 -8.06
C ILE A 8 -11.33 10.80 -8.17
N VAL A 9 -10.04 10.94 -7.88
CA VAL A 9 -9.06 9.85 -7.89
C VAL A 9 -8.63 9.62 -6.46
N PHE A 10 -8.81 8.39 -5.98
CA PHE A 10 -8.32 7.97 -4.67
C PHE A 10 -7.02 7.20 -4.82
N ASP A 11 -6.05 7.47 -3.95
CA ASP A 11 -5.05 6.47 -3.62
C ASP A 11 -5.70 5.25 -2.93
N SER A 12 -5.00 4.12 -2.90
CA SER A 12 -5.46 2.89 -2.26
C SER A 12 -5.01 2.80 -0.79
N ALA A 13 -3.70 2.76 -0.55
CA ALA A 13 -3.11 2.32 0.71
C ALA A 13 -2.91 3.51 1.65
N GLY A 14 -3.58 3.53 2.79
CA GLY A 14 -3.64 4.68 3.71
C GLY A 14 -4.77 5.66 3.37
N THR A 15 -5.46 5.48 2.24
CA THR A 15 -6.59 6.30 1.81
C THR A 15 -7.91 5.54 1.77
N LEU A 16 -8.04 4.50 0.93
CA LEU A 16 -9.24 3.64 0.93
C LEU A 16 -9.07 2.45 1.89
N LEU A 17 -7.83 1.98 2.02
CA LEU A 17 -7.45 0.87 2.87
C LEU A 17 -6.64 1.36 4.06
N PHE A 18 -7.09 1.05 5.27
CA PHE A 18 -6.24 1.01 6.45
C PHE A 18 -5.19 -0.08 6.27
N MET A 19 -3.91 0.28 6.43
CA MET A 19 -2.79 -0.62 6.24
C MET A 19 -2.21 -1.02 7.60
N GLN A 20 -2.38 -2.29 7.95
CA GLN A 20 -1.74 -2.86 9.13
C GLN A 20 -0.43 -3.52 8.74
N ARG A 21 0.62 -3.25 9.52
CA ARG A 21 1.98 -3.76 9.26
C ARG A 21 2.49 -4.45 10.51
N ILE A 22 2.99 -5.67 10.32
CA ILE A 22 3.52 -6.51 11.39
C ILE A 22 4.91 -6.96 11.00
N ALA A 23 5.85 -6.86 11.93
CA ALA A 23 7.20 -7.35 11.76
C ALA A 23 7.57 -8.21 12.95
N LYS A 24 8.41 -9.21 12.71
CA LYS A 24 9.09 -9.93 13.78
C LYS A 24 10.56 -9.59 13.76
N ASP A 25 11.08 -9.06 14.87
CA ASP A 25 12.53 -8.95 15.09
C ASP A 25 13.09 -10.34 15.40
N ILE A 26 13.85 -10.90 14.46
CA ILE A 26 14.38 -12.26 14.60
C ILE A 26 15.41 -12.33 15.73
N SER A 27 16.16 -11.25 15.98
CA SER A 27 17.21 -11.25 17.00
C SER A 27 16.65 -11.16 18.43
N ARG A 28 15.55 -10.42 18.60
CA ARG A 28 14.92 -10.21 19.90
C ARG A 28 13.74 -11.15 20.14
N ASN A 29 13.27 -11.84 19.10
CA ASN A 29 12.04 -12.63 19.11
C ASN A 29 10.83 -11.80 19.58
N GLU A 30 10.71 -10.58 19.08
CA GLU A 30 9.66 -9.61 19.42
C GLU A 30 8.80 -9.30 18.19
N ILE A 31 7.48 -9.21 18.37
CA ILE A 31 6.56 -8.72 17.34
C ILE A 31 6.39 -7.20 17.48
N LEU A 32 6.50 -6.51 16.35
CA LEU A 32 6.32 -5.07 16.21
C LEU A 32 5.06 -4.80 15.39
N PHE A 33 4.24 -3.87 15.85
CA PHE A 33 2.99 -3.47 15.20
C PHE A 33 3.08 -2.04 14.68
N ASP A 34 2.38 -1.78 13.58
CA ASP A 34 2.08 -0.44 13.02
C ASP A 34 3.29 0.48 12.89
N PHE A 35 4.44 -0.12 12.58
CA PHE A 35 5.66 0.61 12.28
C PHE A 35 5.62 1.13 10.84
N THR A 36 6.24 2.28 10.59
CA THR A 36 6.59 2.67 9.22
C THR A 36 7.78 1.83 8.78
N THR A 37 7.73 1.30 7.55
CA THR A 37 8.87 0.55 6.97
C THR A 37 10.17 1.36 7.05
N THR A 38 10.08 2.69 6.94
CA THR A 38 11.16 3.64 7.14
C THR A 38 11.67 3.71 8.58
N ALA A 39 10.85 3.53 9.61
CA ALA A 39 11.31 3.50 11.01
C ALA A 39 12.12 2.23 11.35
N VAL A 40 11.85 1.11 10.66
CA VAL A 40 12.61 -0.13 10.82
C VAL A 40 13.83 -0.15 9.87
N ALA A 41 13.67 0.28 8.62
CA ALA A 41 14.76 0.38 7.66
C ALA A 41 15.74 1.52 8.00
N GLY A 42 15.27 2.66 8.49
CA GLY A 42 16.08 3.81 8.86
C GLY A 42 17.02 3.58 10.05
N ARG A 43 16.83 2.47 10.80
CA ARG A 43 17.79 2.03 11.83
C ARG A 43 19.05 1.40 11.23
N LYS A 44 19.04 1.02 9.94
CA LYS A 44 20.12 0.30 9.27
C LYS A 44 20.26 0.72 7.80
N SER A 45 21.39 1.32 7.44
CA SER A 45 21.62 2.00 6.17
C SER A 45 21.53 1.11 4.91
N GLN A 46 21.66 -0.21 5.02
CA GLN A 46 21.74 -1.15 3.88
C GLN A 46 20.64 -2.24 3.87
N CYS A 47 19.45 -1.89 4.34
CA CYS A 47 18.29 -2.77 4.36
C CYS A 47 17.44 -2.70 3.08
N VAL A 48 16.96 -3.87 2.67
CA VAL A 48 16.10 -4.08 1.50
C VAL A 48 14.83 -4.78 1.96
N ILE A 49 13.66 -4.26 1.57
CA ILE A 49 12.38 -4.92 1.82
C ILE A 49 12.00 -5.74 0.60
N THR A 50 11.66 -6.99 0.84
CA THR A 50 11.25 -7.95 -0.17
C THR A 50 9.80 -8.36 0.00
N ILE A 51 9.15 -8.72 -1.10
CA ILE A 51 7.85 -9.38 -1.14
C ILE A 51 8.08 -10.83 -1.59
N ILE A 52 7.41 -11.77 -0.94
CA ILE A 52 7.44 -13.19 -1.26
C ILE A 52 6.19 -13.53 -2.07
N HIS A 53 6.36 -14.04 -3.29
CA HIS A 53 5.25 -14.41 -4.17
C HIS A 53 4.83 -15.86 -3.96
N PHE A 54 4.07 -16.10 -2.91
CA PHE A 54 3.58 -17.44 -2.58
C PHE A 54 2.06 -17.45 -2.40
N GLU A 55 1.36 -18.10 -3.33
CA GLU A 55 -0.10 -18.12 -3.35
C GLU A 55 -0.62 -19.57 -3.44
N PRO A 56 -1.63 -19.96 -2.64
CA PRO A 56 -2.24 -19.18 -1.55
C PRO A 56 -1.30 -19.07 -0.33
N LEU A 57 -1.23 -17.88 0.27
CA LEU A 57 -0.34 -17.56 1.41
C LEU A 57 -0.56 -18.47 2.63
N GLU A 58 -1.78 -18.98 2.82
CA GLU A 58 -2.14 -19.84 3.94
C GLU A 58 -1.34 -21.15 3.96
N ARG A 59 -0.82 -21.60 2.80
CA ARG A 59 0.02 -22.80 2.71
C ARG A 59 1.34 -22.66 3.44
N ILE A 60 1.80 -21.44 3.77
CA ILE A 60 2.98 -21.23 4.62
C ILE A 60 2.78 -21.89 5.98
N LYS A 61 1.53 -21.99 6.47
CA LYS A 61 1.20 -22.65 7.75
C LYS A 61 1.38 -24.16 7.72
N GLU A 62 1.39 -24.77 6.53
CA GLU A 62 1.58 -26.21 6.34
C GLU A 62 3.07 -26.57 6.26
N CYS A 63 3.94 -25.59 5.99
CA CYS A 63 5.38 -25.79 5.89
C CYS A 63 6.02 -26.06 7.26
N PRO A 64 7.07 -26.91 7.35
CA PRO A 64 7.73 -27.17 8.62
C PRO A 64 8.34 -25.89 9.23
N PRO A 65 8.04 -25.56 10.50
CA PRO A 65 8.42 -24.26 11.09
C PRO A 65 9.92 -24.05 11.20
N ALA A 66 10.70 -25.12 11.34
CA ALA A 66 12.17 -25.05 11.48
C ALA A 66 12.89 -24.93 10.12
N THR A 67 12.19 -24.99 8.99
CA THR A 67 12.80 -24.84 7.67
C THR A 67 13.37 -23.44 7.52
N ARG A 68 14.61 -23.33 7.04
CA ARG A 68 15.23 -22.04 6.74
C ARG A 68 14.51 -21.36 5.59
N ILE A 69 14.42 -20.03 5.62
CA ILE A 69 13.74 -19.27 4.55
C ILE A 69 14.30 -19.62 3.16
N TYR A 70 15.62 -19.73 2.99
CA TYR A 70 16.21 -20.14 1.71
C TYR A 70 15.72 -21.51 1.21
N ASN A 71 15.63 -22.49 2.10
CA ASN A 71 15.16 -23.83 1.75
C ASN A 71 13.68 -23.78 1.37
N PHE A 72 12.87 -23.03 2.12
CA PHE A 72 11.47 -22.80 1.75
C PHE A 72 11.33 -22.18 0.36
N LEU A 73 12.09 -21.12 0.04
CA LEU A 73 12.01 -20.48 -1.27
C LEU A 73 12.40 -21.44 -2.41
N THR A 74 13.43 -22.26 -2.20
CA THR A 74 13.94 -23.17 -3.24
C THR A 74 13.10 -24.45 -3.39
N GLU A 75 12.62 -25.04 -2.30
CA GLU A 75 11.78 -26.25 -2.32
C GLU A 75 10.41 -26.00 -2.93
N HIS A 76 9.90 -24.78 -2.81
CA HIS A 76 8.58 -24.38 -3.31
C HIS A 76 8.61 -23.52 -4.57
N ASP A 77 9.78 -23.30 -5.18
CA ASP A 77 9.97 -22.45 -6.37
C ASP A 77 9.36 -21.05 -6.23
N VAL A 78 9.64 -20.41 -5.09
CA VAL A 78 9.04 -19.13 -4.70
C VAL A 78 9.92 -17.97 -5.18
N ASP A 79 9.35 -17.10 -6.01
CA ASP A 79 10.00 -15.87 -6.42
C ASP A 79 9.86 -14.77 -5.36
N ILE A 80 10.82 -13.84 -5.36
CA ILE A 80 10.81 -12.64 -4.52
C ILE A 80 11.00 -11.38 -5.36
N ASP A 81 10.34 -10.30 -4.97
CA ASP A 81 10.56 -8.96 -5.54
C ASP A 81 11.12 -8.00 -4.50
N ILE A 82 11.89 -7.02 -4.97
CA ILE A 82 12.37 -5.91 -4.15
C ILE A 82 11.26 -4.85 -4.14
N ALA A 83 10.62 -4.66 -2.98
CA ALA A 83 9.57 -3.67 -2.81
C ALA A 83 10.13 -2.28 -2.55
N CYS A 84 11.17 -2.20 -1.73
CA CYS A 84 11.83 -0.95 -1.38
C CYS A 84 13.29 -1.23 -1.03
N SER A 85 14.18 -0.32 -1.43
CA SER A 85 15.59 -0.38 -1.07
C SER A 85 16.12 1.02 -0.80
N SER A 86 16.91 1.17 0.26
CA SER A 86 17.66 2.40 0.54
C SER A 86 18.89 2.55 -0.37
N ILE A 87 19.28 1.48 -1.06
CA ILE A 87 20.49 1.40 -1.89
C ILE A 87 20.21 0.71 -3.24
N PRO A 88 20.98 0.99 -4.30
CA PRO A 88 20.96 0.15 -5.49
C PRO A 88 21.37 -1.29 -5.14
N VAL A 89 20.49 -2.26 -5.40
CA VAL A 89 20.72 -3.68 -5.08
C VAL A 89 20.05 -4.56 -6.13
N THR A 90 20.67 -5.69 -6.45
CA THR A 90 20.12 -6.68 -7.38
C THR A 90 19.40 -7.80 -6.63
N LYS A 91 18.45 -8.46 -7.30
CA LYS A 91 17.80 -9.67 -6.75
C LYS A 91 18.83 -10.74 -6.38
N ASP A 92 19.86 -10.96 -7.20
CA ASP A 92 20.91 -11.94 -6.93
C ASP A 92 21.63 -11.69 -5.60
N ARG A 93 21.93 -10.42 -5.29
CA ARG A 93 22.56 -10.06 -4.02
C ARG A 93 21.64 -10.33 -2.84
N VAL A 94 20.35 -10.05 -2.98
CA VAL A 94 19.34 -10.36 -1.96
C VAL A 94 19.24 -11.88 -1.72
N ILE A 95 19.21 -12.67 -2.80
CA ILE A 95 19.20 -14.14 -2.72
C ILE A 95 20.47 -14.68 -2.05
N GLU A 96 21.64 -14.09 -2.32
CA GLU A 96 22.89 -14.45 -1.67
C GLU A 96 22.83 -14.24 -0.15
N VAL A 97 22.25 -13.12 0.31
CA VAL A 97 22.03 -12.88 1.74
C VAL A 97 21.10 -13.94 2.33
N ILE A 98 19.95 -14.19 1.68
CA ILE A 98 18.97 -15.16 2.15
C ILE A 98 19.57 -16.57 2.26
N LYS A 99 20.41 -16.96 1.28
CA LYS A 99 21.13 -18.24 1.29
C LYS A 99 22.09 -18.37 2.48
N ASN A 100 22.75 -17.28 2.85
CA ASN A 100 23.72 -17.28 3.93
C ASN A 100 23.09 -17.14 5.33
N ASP A 101 21.91 -16.52 5.44
CA ASP A 101 21.24 -16.34 6.74
C ASP A 101 20.75 -17.66 7.34
N THR A 102 21.31 -18.05 8.49
CA THR A 102 21.00 -19.30 9.19
C THR A 102 19.98 -19.14 10.32
N ARG A 103 19.41 -17.95 10.51
CA ARG A 103 18.63 -17.60 11.70
C ARG A 103 17.15 -17.57 11.40
N ALA A 104 16.77 -17.01 10.26
CA ALA A 104 15.38 -16.85 9.87
C ALA A 104 14.80 -18.16 9.33
N THR A 105 13.58 -18.46 9.79
CA THR A 105 12.88 -19.71 9.52
C THR A 105 11.45 -19.45 9.04
N VAL A 106 10.81 -20.49 8.52
CA VAL A 106 9.39 -20.47 8.16
C VAL A 106 8.51 -20.10 9.36
N ARG A 107 8.88 -20.48 10.59
CA ARG A 107 8.17 -20.05 11.81
C ARG A 107 8.04 -18.54 11.89
N ASP A 108 9.09 -17.80 11.55
CA ASP A 108 9.08 -16.34 11.62
C ASP A 108 8.11 -15.72 10.61
N LEU A 109 7.90 -16.37 9.46
CA LEU A 109 6.88 -16.00 8.47
C LEU A 109 5.47 -16.37 8.96
N GLN A 110 5.31 -17.56 9.56
CA GLN A 110 4.04 -18.04 10.11
C GLN A 110 3.53 -17.10 11.20
N GLU A 111 4.39 -16.67 12.12
CA GLU A 111 4.00 -15.81 13.24
C GLU A 111 3.52 -14.43 12.77
N VAL A 112 4.21 -13.78 11.83
CA VAL A 112 3.74 -12.50 11.29
C VAL A 112 2.45 -12.66 10.46
N LEU A 113 2.27 -13.80 9.79
CA LEU A 113 1.04 -14.11 9.05
C LEU A 113 -0.14 -14.33 10.01
N ASP A 114 0.05 -15.07 11.10
CA ASP A 114 -0.96 -15.31 12.12
C ASP A 114 -1.41 -13.99 12.76
N GLU A 115 -0.46 -13.14 13.15
CA GLU A 115 -0.77 -11.84 13.76
C GLU A 115 -1.56 -10.93 12.81
N VAL A 116 -1.29 -10.98 11.51
CA VAL A 116 -2.04 -10.22 10.50
C VAL A 116 -3.44 -10.80 10.34
N LEU A 117 -3.57 -12.11 10.19
CA LEU A 117 -4.87 -12.76 10.03
C LEU A 117 -5.79 -12.56 11.23
N LEU A 118 -5.24 -12.43 12.45
CA LEU A 118 -6.02 -12.17 13.66
C LEU A 118 -6.62 -10.77 13.75
N ARG A 119 -6.04 -9.78 13.06
CA ARG A 119 -6.46 -8.36 13.17
C ARG A 119 -7.25 -7.87 11.96
N CYS A 120 -7.33 -8.72 10.95
CA CYS A 120 -7.71 -8.35 9.61
C CYS A 120 -8.66 -9.46 9.13
N ASP A 121 -9.95 -9.29 9.37
CA ASP A 121 -11.00 -10.29 9.09
C ASP A 121 -11.69 -10.09 7.72
N ASP A 122 -11.67 -8.87 7.15
CA ASP A 122 -12.24 -8.53 5.83
C ASP A 122 -11.14 -7.95 4.94
N ASN A 123 -10.15 -8.81 4.64
CA ASN A 123 -8.91 -8.39 3.99
C ASN A 123 -9.08 -8.24 2.48
N TYR A 124 -8.53 -7.16 1.96
CA TYR A 124 -8.44 -6.86 0.54
C TYR A 124 -7.12 -7.31 -0.04
N TYR A 125 -6.12 -7.32 0.81
CA TYR A 125 -4.75 -7.62 0.48
C TYR A 125 -4.08 -8.20 1.72
N ILE A 126 -3.29 -9.25 1.55
CA ILE A 126 -2.29 -9.70 2.51
C ILE A 126 -1.00 -9.85 1.71
N GLY A 127 0.09 -9.30 2.22
CA GLY A 127 1.41 -9.48 1.65
C GLY A 127 2.38 -9.93 2.72
N ILE A 128 3.24 -10.89 2.38
CA ILE A 128 4.30 -11.37 3.26
C ILE A 128 5.67 -11.08 2.63
N GLY A 129 6.65 -10.85 3.48
CA GLY A 129 7.95 -10.39 3.06
C GLY A 129 8.99 -10.52 4.14
N MET A 130 10.16 -9.96 3.86
CA MET A 130 11.24 -9.88 4.82
C MET A 130 12.10 -8.65 4.55
N MET A 131 12.71 -8.13 5.62
CA MET A 131 13.78 -7.18 5.52
C MET A 131 15.11 -7.94 5.47
N VAL A 132 15.92 -7.62 4.47
CA VAL A 132 17.22 -8.21 4.21
C VAL A 132 18.28 -7.14 4.42
N ASP A 133 19.23 -7.40 5.31
CA ASP A 133 20.35 -6.52 5.62
C ASP A 133 21.59 -7.02 4.85
N THR A 134 21.95 -6.26 3.82
CA THR A 134 23.04 -6.63 2.89
C THR A 134 24.43 -6.37 3.46
N GLU A 135 24.54 -5.57 4.53
CA GLU A 135 25.78 -5.31 5.24
C GLU A 135 26.08 -6.44 6.22
N THR A 136 25.11 -6.80 7.06
CA THR A 136 25.30 -7.89 8.04
C THR A 136 25.10 -9.28 7.44
N MET A 137 24.65 -9.37 6.18
CA MET A 137 24.30 -10.62 5.51
C MET A 137 23.24 -11.41 6.29
N THR A 138 22.22 -10.71 6.79
CA THR A 138 21.16 -11.34 7.57
C THR A 138 19.75 -10.93 7.17
N ILE A 139 18.77 -11.71 7.62
CA ILE A 139 17.37 -11.34 7.62
C ILE A 139 17.03 -10.86 9.04
N PRO A 140 17.04 -9.55 9.32
CA PRO A 140 16.69 -9.05 10.65
C PRO A 140 15.19 -9.12 10.96
N TYR A 141 14.33 -9.04 9.94
CA TYR A 141 12.88 -9.02 10.14
C TYR A 141 12.14 -9.87 9.10
N THR A 142 11.16 -10.65 9.55
CA THR A 142 10.04 -11.08 8.68
C THR A 142 8.92 -10.06 8.79
N LEU A 143 8.16 -9.90 7.72
CA LEU A 143 7.15 -8.87 7.57
C LEU A 143 5.85 -9.48 7.07
N SER A 144 4.72 -9.00 7.57
CA SER A 144 3.41 -9.22 6.98
C SER A 144 2.61 -7.93 7.02
N SER A 145 1.73 -7.76 6.06
CA SER A 145 0.86 -6.60 5.96
C SER A 145 -0.51 -7.00 5.46
N CYS A 146 -1.55 -6.31 5.91
CA CYS A 146 -2.87 -6.40 5.31
C CYS A 146 -3.47 -5.02 5.06
N GLY A 147 -4.32 -4.97 4.03
CA GLY A 147 -5.18 -3.84 3.76
C GLY A 147 -6.63 -4.18 4.11
N LYS A 148 -7.24 -3.37 4.98
CA LYS A 148 -8.67 -3.42 5.32
C LYS A 148 -9.32 -2.13 4.87
N LEU A 149 -10.51 -2.18 4.27
CA LEU A 149 -11.23 -0.93 3.95
C LEU A 149 -11.49 -0.10 5.20
N PHE A 150 -11.25 1.21 5.09
CA PHE A 150 -11.78 2.13 6.09
C PHE A 150 -13.30 1.99 6.18
N PRO A 151 -13.90 2.09 7.38
CA PRO A 151 -15.34 1.85 7.58
C PRO A 151 -16.24 2.67 6.65
N SER A 152 -15.83 3.90 6.35
CA SER A 152 -16.58 4.85 5.52
C SER A 152 -16.33 4.70 4.01
N ALA A 153 -15.26 4.01 3.58
CA ALA A 153 -14.79 3.99 2.19
C ALA A 153 -15.87 3.58 1.18
N ARG A 154 -16.58 2.46 1.43
CA ARG A 154 -17.66 2.02 0.54
C ARG A 154 -18.81 3.03 0.46
N LYS A 155 -19.16 3.65 1.59
CA LYS A 155 -20.22 4.65 1.66
C LYS A 155 -19.84 5.88 0.85
N VAL A 156 -18.60 6.34 0.97
CA VAL A 156 -18.05 7.48 0.22
C VAL A 156 -18.12 7.22 -1.28
N VAL A 157 -17.52 6.14 -1.76
CA VAL A 157 -17.52 5.77 -3.18
C VAL A 157 -18.94 5.69 -3.76
N LYS A 158 -19.86 5.01 -3.05
CA LYS A 158 -21.25 4.86 -3.48
C LYS A 158 -22.01 6.19 -3.50
N THR A 159 -21.77 7.06 -2.53
CA THR A 159 -22.43 8.37 -2.43
C THR A 159 -21.94 9.30 -3.53
N LEU A 160 -20.63 9.35 -3.78
CA LEU A 160 -20.04 10.12 -4.88
C LEU A 160 -20.57 9.67 -6.24
N GLY A 161 -20.70 8.36 -6.47
CA GLY A 161 -21.32 7.84 -7.68
C GLY A 161 -22.79 8.28 -7.86
N ARG A 162 -23.57 8.34 -6.76
CA ARG A 162 -24.96 8.84 -6.78
C ARG A 162 -25.04 10.35 -7.06
N LEU A 163 -24.04 11.11 -6.64
CA LEU A 163 -23.89 12.53 -6.96
C LEU A 163 -23.41 12.77 -8.41
N GLY A 164 -23.19 11.70 -9.19
CA GLY A 164 -22.75 11.80 -10.59
C GLY A 164 -21.25 12.04 -10.76
N VAL A 165 -20.46 11.93 -9.68
CA VAL A 165 -19.00 12.05 -9.69
C VAL A 165 -18.38 10.78 -10.26
N ASN A 166 -17.36 10.93 -11.11
CA ASN A 166 -16.62 9.81 -11.66
C ASN A 166 -15.49 9.42 -10.72
N VAL A 167 -15.63 8.28 -10.05
CA VAL A 167 -14.65 7.78 -9.07
C VAL A 167 -13.63 6.87 -9.75
N PHE A 168 -12.35 7.09 -9.44
CA PHE A 168 -11.18 6.34 -9.92
C PHE A 168 -10.28 5.94 -8.74
N ILE A 169 -9.44 4.92 -8.94
CA ILE A 169 -8.36 4.51 -8.02
C ILE A 169 -7.03 4.57 -8.78
N ALA A 170 -5.97 5.10 -8.16
CA ALA A 170 -4.61 5.00 -8.67
C ALA A 170 -3.64 4.54 -7.56
N SER A 171 -3.05 3.36 -7.69
CA SER A 171 -2.14 2.77 -6.70
C SER A 171 -0.88 2.18 -7.34
N GLY A 172 0.20 2.09 -6.56
CA GLY A 172 1.42 1.38 -6.93
C GLY A 172 1.28 -0.14 -6.94
N ASP A 173 0.22 -0.70 -6.34
CA ASP A 173 0.00 -2.16 -6.28
C ASP A 173 -0.28 -2.76 -7.66
N ARG A 174 -0.19 -4.09 -7.77
CA ARG A 174 -0.46 -4.79 -9.03
C ARG A 174 -1.88 -4.48 -9.54
N GLN A 175 -2.01 -4.33 -10.85
CA GLN A 175 -3.29 -4.05 -11.53
C GLN A 175 -4.41 -4.98 -11.07
N LEU A 176 -4.14 -6.28 -10.97
CA LEU A 176 -5.12 -7.28 -10.55
C LEU A 176 -5.67 -7.03 -9.14
N ASP A 177 -4.82 -6.59 -8.20
CA ASP A 177 -5.23 -6.35 -6.81
C ASP A 177 -6.10 -5.09 -6.71
N ILE A 178 -5.77 -4.06 -7.48
CA ILE A 178 -6.57 -2.83 -7.57
C ILE A 178 -7.92 -3.06 -8.28
N GLU A 179 -7.98 -3.93 -9.29
CA GLU A 179 -9.25 -4.33 -9.91
C GLU A 179 -10.15 -5.10 -8.94
N LYS A 180 -9.59 -6.00 -8.12
CA LYS A 180 -10.36 -6.70 -7.08
C LYS A 180 -10.91 -5.72 -6.04
N LEU A 181 -10.10 -4.74 -5.61
CA LEU A 181 -10.55 -3.68 -4.71
C LEU A 181 -11.70 -2.88 -5.35
N ALA A 182 -11.52 -2.46 -6.61
CA ALA A 182 -12.52 -1.70 -7.37
C ALA A 182 -13.86 -2.43 -7.45
N ASP A 183 -13.86 -3.72 -7.81
CA ASP A 183 -15.07 -4.54 -7.89
C ASP A 183 -15.81 -4.59 -6.55
N ARG A 184 -15.07 -4.76 -5.44
CA ARG A 184 -15.65 -4.85 -4.10
C ARG A 184 -16.26 -3.54 -3.61
N ILE A 185 -15.76 -2.38 -4.06
CA ILE A 185 -16.30 -1.06 -3.66
C ILE A 185 -17.19 -0.41 -4.72
N GLY A 186 -17.42 -1.09 -5.86
CA GLY A 186 -18.34 -0.67 -6.90
C GLY A 186 -17.76 0.34 -7.89
N ILE A 187 -16.44 0.33 -8.09
CA ILE A 187 -15.75 1.14 -9.11
C ILE A 187 -15.51 0.28 -10.35
N PRO A 188 -15.85 0.74 -11.57
CA PRO A 188 -15.56 -0.02 -12.78
C PRO A 188 -14.05 -0.27 -12.94
N ARG A 189 -13.63 -1.51 -13.27
CA ARG A 189 -12.20 -1.87 -13.45
C ARG A 189 -11.42 -0.94 -14.37
N ARG A 190 -12.04 -0.41 -15.44
CA ARG A 190 -11.42 0.59 -16.34
C ARG A 190 -11.02 1.91 -15.67
N ARG A 191 -11.45 2.14 -14.43
CA ARG A 191 -11.15 3.31 -13.59
C ARG A 191 -10.19 2.97 -12.45
N ALA A 192 -9.63 1.76 -12.44
CA ALA A 192 -8.68 1.27 -11.46
C ALA A 192 -7.31 1.17 -12.14
N PHE A 193 -6.36 2.01 -11.71
CA PHE A 193 -5.02 2.09 -12.28
C PHE A 193 -3.98 1.56 -11.27
N GLY A 194 -3.57 0.31 -11.42
CA GLY A 194 -2.44 -0.27 -10.69
C GLY A 194 -1.08 0.09 -11.32
N LEU A 195 0.00 -0.32 -10.66
CA LEU A 195 1.40 -0.06 -11.03
C LEU A 195 1.67 1.45 -11.28
N SER A 196 0.93 2.31 -10.59
CA SER A 196 0.98 3.75 -10.74
C SER A 196 2.06 4.34 -9.85
N THR A 197 3.23 4.61 -10.45
CA THR A 197 4.29 5.43 -9.83
C THR A 197 3.79 6.85 -9.54
N PRO A 198 4.48 7.64 -8.69
CA PRO A 198 4.10 9.04 -8.44
C PRO A 198 3.94 9.87 -9.72
N ALA A 199 4.83 9.69 -10.69
CA ALA A 199 4.74 10.34 -12.00
C ALA A 199 3.50 9.86 -12.79
N ARG A 200 3.21 8.56 -12.76
CA ARG A 200 2.04 7.99 -13.43
C ARG A 200 0.72 8.50 -12.83
N LYS A 201 0.64 8.66 -11.50
CA LYS A 201 -0.54 9.26 -10.85
C LYS A 201 -0.79 10.68 -11.34
N LYS A 202 0.26 11.49 -11.47
CA LYS A 202 0.18 12.83 -12.08
C LYS A 202 -0.36 12.79 -13.52
N GLU A 203 0.18 11.91 -14.37
CA GLU A 203 -0.30 11.76 -15.76
C GLU A 203 -1.78 11.38 -15.83
N ILE A 204 -2.26 10.51 -14.93
CA ILE A 204 -3.67 10.13 -14.83
C ILE A 204 -4.53 11.38 -14.56
N ILE A 205 -4.15 12.20 -13.58
CA ILE A 205 -4.86 13.45 -13.26
C ILE A 205 -4.90 14.39 -14.48
N GLU A 206 -3.76 14.64 -15.11
CA GLU A 206 -3.67 15.52 -16.29
C GLU A 206 -4.51 15.01 -17.48
N HIS A 207 -4.56 13.69 -17.66
CA HIS A 207 -5.41 13.08 -18.67
C HIS A 207 -6.90 13.28 -18.36
N LEU A 208 -7.32 13.04 -17.12
CA LEU A 208 -8.71 13.16 -16.69
C LEU A 208 -9.23 14.61 -16.83
N LYS A 209 -8.39 15.63 -16.61
CA LYS A 209 -8.77 17.06 -16.75
C LYS A 209 -9.20 17.43 -18.17
N ARG A 210 -8.85 16.62 -19.18
CA ARG A 210 -9.32 16.81 -20.56
C ARG A 210 -10.82 16.56 -20.69
N GLU A 211 -11.39 15.67 -19.89
CA GLU A 211 -12.79 15.23 -19.96
C GLU A 211 -13.64 15.69 -18.77
N TYR A 212 -13.03 15.81 -17.59
CA TYR A 212 -13.68 16.10 -16.33
C TYR A 212 -13.28 17.47 -15.78
N SER A 213 -14.14 18.05 -14.94
CA SER A 213 -13.86 19.30 -14.22
C SER A 213 -14.85 19.44 -13.04
N PRO A 214 -14.38 19.71 -11.82
CA PRO A 214 -12.99 19.59 -11.38
C PRO A 214 -12.52 18.13 -11.32
N VAL A 215 -11.20 17.92 -11.34
CA VAL A 215 -10.53 16.66 -11.02
C VAL A 215 -9.89 16.76 -9.64
N ILE A 216 -10.37 15.95 -8.71
CA ILE A 216 -9.91 15.90 -7.32
C ILE A 216 -8.95 14.72 -7.13
N MET A 217 -7.85 14.92 -6.40
CA MET A 217 -6.97 13.84 -5.94
C MET A 217 -7.09 13.70 -4.42
N VAL A 218 -7.23 12.47 -3.92
CA VAL A 218 -7.27 12.13 -2.50
C VAL A 218 -6.16 11.14 -2.20
N GLY A 219 -5.31 11.44 -1.22
CA GLY A 219 -4.19 10.60 -0.83
C GLY A 219 -3.79 10.82 0.63
N ASP A 220 -2.89 9.99 1.15
CA ASP A 220 -2.37 10.09 2.53
C ASP A 220 -0.86 10.38 2.58
N GLY A 221 -0.15 10.23 1.45
CA GLY A 221 1.29 9.99 1.47
C GLY A 221 2.12 10.80 0.49
N LEU A 222 3.43 10.70 0.69
CA LEU A 222 4.45 11.38 -0.12
C LEU A 222 4.40 11.04 -1.61
N ASN A 223 3.90 9.86 -1.95
CA ASN A 223 3.76 9.39 -3.32
C ASN A 223 2.68 10.15 -4.11
N ASP A 224 1.82 10.91 -3.43
CA ASP A 224 0.69 11.61 -4.04
C ASP A 224 0.98 13.08 -4.33
N ILE A 225 2.09 13.64 -3.81
CA ILE A 225 2.42 15.08 -3.96
C ILE A 225 2.39 15.54 -5.43
N LEU A 226 2.91 14.74 -6.36
CA LEU A 226 2.90 15.10 -7.78
C LEU A 226 1.49 15.10 -8.38
N ALA A 227 0.61 14.22 -7.88
CA ALA A 227 -0.78 14.15 -8.30
C ALA A 227 -1.61 15.27 -7.65
N PHE A 228 -1.34 15.60 -6.38
CA PHE A 228 -1.90 16.75 -5.68
C PHE A 228 -1.64 18.05 -6.45
N GLN A 229 -0.38 18.30 -6.80
CA GLN A 229 0.03 19.49 -7.56
C GLN A 229 -0.62 19.62 -8.95
N ALA A 230 -1.08 18.51 -9.54
CA ALA A 230 -1.72 18.52 -10.86
C ALA A 230 -3.26 18.58 -10.79
N ALA A 231 -3.85 18.21 -9.66
CA ALA A 231 -5.29 18.20 -9.44
C ALA A 231 -5.86 19.63 -9.45
N ASP A 232 -7.17 19.74 -9.65
CA ASP A 232 -7.87 21.02 -9.42
C ASP A 232 -8.10 21.25 -7.92
N ILE A 233 -8.24 20.17 -7.14
CA ILE A 233 -8.33 20.16 -5.69
C ILE A 233 -7.58 18.93 -5.17
N ALA A 234 -6.64 19.12 -4.26
CA ALA A 234 -5.93 18.08 -3.55
C ALA A 234 -6.46 17.93 -2.12
N ILE A 235 -6.83 16.72 -1.73
CA ILE A 235 -7.30 16.39 -0.38
C ILE A 235 -6.33 15.40 0.26
N LEU A 236 -5.71 15.82 1.36
CA LEU A 236 -4.92 14.95 2.22
C LEU A 236 -5.83 14.34 3.29
N THR A 237 -5.87 13.00 3.39
CA THR A 237 -6.54 12.33 4.51
C THR A 237 -5.55 11.97 5.62
N LEU A 238 -6.00 12.10 6.86
CA LEU A 238 -5.25 11.80 8.07
C LEU A 238 -5.73 10.51 8.76
N GLU A 239 -6.61 9.73 8.12
CA GLU A 239 -7.28 8.58 8.76
C GLU A 239 -6.29 7.45 9.09
N GLN A 240 -5.23 7.30 8.28
CA GLN A 240 -4.07 6.48 8.61
C GLN A 240 -3.04 7.31 9.38
N GLU A 241 -2.67 6.87 10.57
CA GLU A 241 -1.52 7.42 11.28
C GLU A 241 -0.22 7.11 10.53
N SER A 242 0.51 8.15 10.15
CA SER A 242 1.74 8.08 9.37
C SER A 242 2.61 9.33 9.59
N GLU A 243 3.87 9.28 9.13
CA GLU A 243 4.75 10.45 9.15
C GLU A 243 4.29 11.48 8.12
N ARG A 244 4.09 12.72 8.58
CA ARG A 244 3.52 13.82 7.77
C ARG A 244 4.52 14.97 7.70
N PRO A 245 5.50 14.92 6.79
CA PRO A 245 6.42 16.03 6.62
C PRO A 245 5.68 17.25 6.06
N GLN A 246 6.11 18.45 6.43
CA GLN A 246 5.45 19.71 6.06
C GLN A 246 5.17 19.83 4.56
N ARG A 247 6.12 19.37 3.72
CA ARG A 247 5.98 19.35 2.26
C ARG A 247 4.76 18.57 1.72
N LEU A 248 4.25 17.61 2.48
CA LEU A 248 3.04 16.86 2.12
C LEU A 248 1.79 17.69 2.41
N ILE A 249 1.76 18.32 3.59
CA ILE A 249 0.66 19.18 4.02
C ILE A 249 0.56 20.40 3.08
N ASP A 250 1.69 21.03 2.76
CA ASP A 250 1.77 22.19 1.87
C ASP A 250 1.32 21.87 0.43
N ALA A 251 1.34 20.60 0.03
CA ALA A 251 0.92 20.17 -1.30
C ALA A 251 -0.60 19.97 -1.42
N ALA A 252 -1.32 19.90 -0.31
CA ALA A 252 -2.77 19.69 -0.29
C ALA A 252 -3.52 21.01 -0.14
N ASP A 253 -4.67 21.13 -0.81
CA ASP A 253 -5.57 22.28 -0.67
C ASP A 253 -6.48 22.14 0.55
N LEU A 254 -6.86 20.89 0.87
CA LEU A 254 -7.72 20.53 1.98
C LEU A 254 -7.14 19.35 2.75
N VAL A 255 -7.43 19.31 4.04
CA VAL A 255 -7.05 18.21 4.93
C VAL A 255 -8.30 17.70 5.65
N VAL A 256 -8.47 16.38 5.70
CA VAL A 256 -9.59 15.70 6.37
C VAL A 256 -9.06 14.68 7.37
N GLU A 257 -9.74 14.53 8.50
CA GLU A 257 -9.40 13.50 9.50
C GLU A 257 -9.84 12.12 9.02
N GLU A 258 -11.01 12.04 8.40
CA GLU A 258 -11.56 10.81 7.84
C GLU A 258 -12.07 11.01 6.41
N ILE A 259 -11.96 9.97 5.57
CA ILE A 259 -12.43 10.05 4.18
C ILE A 259 -13.95 10.28 4.07
N GLY A 260 -14.70 10.04 5.16
CA GLY A 260 -16.12 10.34 5.27
C GLY A 260 -16.45 11.83 5.02
N GLU A 261 -15.53 12.74 5.38
CA GLU A 261 -15.68 14.19 5.23
C GLU A 261 -15.64 14.65 3.77
N ILE A 262 -15.21 13.79 2.84
CA ILE A 262 -15.19 14.09 1.41
C ILE A 262 -16.60 14.27 0.85
N ILE A 263 -17.61 13.59 1.42
CA ILE A 263 -19.00 13.70 0.97
C ILE A 263 -19.51 15.15 1.05
N PRO A 264 -19.56 15.80 2.23
CA PRO A 264 -20.04 17.18 2.32
C PRO A 264 -19.18 18.17 1.52
N ILE A 265 -17.86 17.97 1.45
CA ILE A 265 -16.96 18.78 0.61
C ILE A 265 -17.39 18.72 -0.87
N MET A 266 -17.64 17.51 -1.37
CA MET A 266 -18.06 17.32 -2.76
C MET A 266 -19.46 17.86 -3.03
N GLU A 267 -20.39 17.74 -2.08
CA GLU A 267 -21.71 18.36 -2.21
C GLU A 267 -21.63 19.88 -2.35
N ASP A 268 -20.72 20.53 -1.63
CA ASP A 268 -20.53 21.98 -1.73
C ASP A 268 -19.80 22.41 -3.01
N ILE A 269 -18.84 21.62 -3.49
CA ILE A 269 -18.19 21.85 -4.79
C ILE A 269 -19.20 21.76 -5.93
N LEU A 270 -20.10 20.76 -5.91
CA LEU A 270 -21.06 20.52 -6.99
C LEU A 270 -22.22 21.52 -7.03
N LYS A 271 -22.45 22.29 -5.97
CA LYS A 271 -23.46 23.36 -5.93
C LYS A 271 -22.97 24.67 -6.58
N ARG A 272 -21.65 24.83 -6.76
CA ARG A 272 -21.02 26.02 -7.35
C ARG A 272 -21.00 25.92 -8.87
#